data_AF-A0A3L6SPG3-F1
#
_entry.id   AF-A0A3L6SPG3-F1
#
_cell.length_a   1.000
_cell.length_b   1.000
_cell.length_c   1.000
_cell.angle_alpha   90.00
_cell.angle_beta   90.00
_cell.angle_gamma   90.00
#
_symmetry.space_group_name_H-M   'P 1'
#
loop_
_entity.id
_entity.type
_entity.pdbx_description
1 polymer ?
#
loop_
_entity_poly.entity_id
_entity_poly.type
_entity_poly.pdbx_seq_one_letter_code
_entity_poly.pdbx_strand_id
1 'polypeptide(L)'
;MALEASDSHMPPELDEIGSKPILIRFNDGDDQPAIMDPFAGGGLLREATLGLDRWRCYGASSAWPACRENGCSCLTAAPMNASWCALSSPATLPDCIIMFTAEDSENDGGDEERYLVYCQPGDEEWWELADDETDDDDAHHAISYQIMGSQGTMYVRTDMDTFVTVSAPLSSSVGASIERRGIPHPSTIRWAHKSHLVESDSHVFFLQFYTHGFYNLEVIDMDIHWLDTSGYVWEKVESIGDRAIFASTSNCVVLASASRAGIQPGCVDLLHEDCRDGIRLYTIRLDDGTMSCSLLPRSVGNMYILP
;
A
#
# COMPACT_ATOMS: atom_id res chain seq x y z
N MET A 1 28.86 -61.55 -0.06
CA MET A 1 28.81 -60.12 -0.41
C MET A 1 27.48 -59.88 -1.08
N ALA A 2 26.50 -59.43 -0.31
CA ALA A 2 25.20 -58.99 -0.78
C ALA A 2 25.17 -57.47 -0.58
N LEU A 3 24.86 -56.73 -1.63
CA LEU A 3 24.47 -55.33 -1.57
C LEU A 3 23.10 -55.26 -2.23
N GLU A 4 22.07 -55.22 -1.38
CA GLU A 4 20.73 -54.83 -1.77
C GLU A 4 20.73 -53.30 -1.91
N ALA A 5 20.27 -52.81 -3.07
CA ALA A 5 19.94 -51.42 -3.29
C ALA A 5 18.41 -51.33 -3.43
N SER A 6 17.77 -50.78 -2.40
CA SER A 6 16.36 -50.40 -2.39
C SER A 6 16.31 -49.02 -1.77
N ASP A 7 16.06 -48.00 -2.59
CA ASP A 7 15.17 -46.90 -2.22
C ASP A 7 14.82 -46.11 -3.48
N SER A 8 13.68 -46.44 -4.07
CA SER A 8 13.01 -45.58 -5.04
C SER A 8 12.14 -44.60 -4.27
N HIS A 9 12.70 -43.45 -3.92
CA HIS A 9 11.90 -42.29 -3.53
C HIS A 9 11.18 -41.79 -4.78
N MET A 10 9.89 -42.12 -4.93
CA MET A 10 9.03 -41.36 -5.83
C MET A 10 8.89 -39.94 -5.27
N PRO A 11 9.03 -38.89 -6.10
CA PRO A 11 8.67 -37.54 -5.67
C PRO A 11 7.16 -37.48 -5.40
N PRO A 12 6.73 -36.66 -4.42
CA PRO A 12 5.31 -36.50 -4.10
C PRO A 12 4.53 -35.95 -5.31
N GLU A 13 3.30 -36.43 -5.48
CA GLU A 13 2.34 -35.92 -6.47
C GLU A 13 2.06 -34.43 -6.22
N LEU A 14 2.13 -33.64 -7.30
CA LEU A 14 2.04 -32.18 -7.31
C LEU A 14 0.62 -31.61 -7.08
N ASP A 15 -0.37 -32.46 -6.83
CA ASP A 15 -1.78 -32.06 -6.74
C ASP A 15 -2.21 -31.53 -5.35
N GLU A 16 -1.35 -31.64 -4.33
CA GLU A 16 -1.65 -31.13 -2.97
C GLU A 16 -1.11 -29.72 -2.68
N ILE A 17 -0.27 -29.16 -3.57
CA ILE A 17 0.27 -27.80 -3.40
C ILE A 17 -0.59 -26.85 -4.22
N GLY A 18 -1.76 -26.48 -3.68
CA GLY A 18 -2.52 -25.34 -4.20
C GLY A 18 -1.62 -24.11 -4.33
N SER A 19 -1.85 -23.29 -5.36
CA SER A 19 -1.09 -22.15 -5.90
C SER A 19 -0.31 -21.26 -4.90
N LYS A 20 0.64 -21.83 -4.17
CA LYS A 20 1.50 -21.15 -3.20
C LYS A 20 2.89 -21.01 -3.82
N PRO A 21 3.49 -19.81 -3.78
CA PRO A 21 4.86 -19.63 -4.25
C PRO A 21 5.82 -20.41 -3.34
N ILE A 22 6.73 -21.16 -3.96
CA ILE A 22 7.81 -21.87 -3.28
C ILE A 22 9.05 -20.99 -3.32
N LEU A 23 9.61 -20.64 -2.16
CA LEU A 23 10.88 -19.94 -2.10
C LEU A 23 12.02 -20.97 -2.08
N ILE A 24 12.86 -20.95 -3.11
CA ILE A 24 14.06 -21.81 -3.19
C ILE A 24 15.26 -20.96 -2.80
N ARG A 25 15.83 -21.26 -1.63
CA ARG A 25 17.08 -20.65 -1.18
C ARG A 25 18.25 -21.46 -1.73
N PHE A 26 19.11 -20.82 -2.51
CA PHE A 26 20.40 -21.37 -2.88
C PHE A 26 21.42 -20.87 -1.86
N ASN A 27 21.99 -21.79 -1.08
CA ASN A 27 23.08 -21.45 -0.17
C ASN A 27 24.39 -21.44 -0.97
N ASP A 28 25.27 -20.48 -0.71
CA ASP A 28 26.61 -20.40 -1.33
C ASP A 28 27.60 -21.40 -0.69
N GLY A 29 27.25 -22.69 -0.65
CA GLY A 29 28.05 -23.79 -0.11
C GLY A 29 27.51 -25.18 -0.47
N ASP A 30 28.18 -26.26 -0.02
CA ASP A 30 27.83 -27.67 -0.31
C ASP A 30 26.49 -28.17 0.29
N ASP A 31 25.66 -27.27 0.82
CA ASP A 31 24.35 -27.62 1.37
C ASP A 31 23.30 -27.73 0.28
N GLN A 32 22.43 -28.75 0.38
CA GLN A 32 21.35 -28.95 -0.57
C GLN A 32 20.36 -27.77 -0.53
N PRO A 33 19.82 -27.35 -1.71
CA PRO A 33 18.80 -26.31 -1.77
C PRO A 33 17.60 -26.72 -0.93
N ALA A 34 17.23 -25.85 0.02
CA ALA A 34 16.09 -26.07 0.89
C ALA A 34 14.84 -25.41 0.28
N ILE A 35 13.78 -26.19 0.14
CA ILE A 35 12.45 -25.69 -0.18
C ILE A 35 11.88 -25.10 1.11
N MET A 36 11.72 -23.79 1.15
CA MET A 36 11.09 -23.11 2.29
C MET A 36 9.68 -22.71 1.90
N ASP A 37 8.71 -23.09 2.72
CA ASP A 37 7.39 -22.46 2.73
C ASP A 37 7.47 -21.25 3.68
N PRO A 38 7.37 -20.00 3.19
CA PRO A 38 7.44 -18.80 4.03
C PRO A 38 6.31 -18.71 5.06
N PHE A 39 5.31 -19.61 4.97
CA PHE A 39 4.17 -19.68 5.87
C PHE A 39 4.12 -20.98 6.71
N ALA A 40 5.09 -21.90 6.57
CA ALA A 40 5.11 -23.16 7.33
C ALA A 40 5.55 -22.98 8.80
N GLY A 41 5.93 -21.77 9.21
CA GLY A 41 6.02 -21.42 10.62
C GLY A 41 4.64 -21.08 11.14
N GLY A 42 3.96 -22.02 11.81
CA GLY A 42 2.76 -21.76 12.62
C GLY A 42 2.99 -20.85 13.84
N GLY A 43 3.99 -19.97 13.79
CA GLY A 43 4.13 -18.84 14.69
C GLY A 43 3.27 -17.70 14.15
N LEU A 44 2.47 -17.09 15.04
CA LEU A 44 2.02 -15.72 14.85
C LEU A 44 3.15 -14.92 14.19
N LEU A 45 2.87 -14.21 13.10
CA LEU A 45 3.60 -12.99 12.78
C LEU A 45 3.71 -12.24 14.11
N ARG A 46 4.94 -12.08 14.63
CA ARG A 46 5.17 -11.39 15.90
C ARG A 46 4.40 -10.08 15.84
N GLU A 47 3.62 -9.78 16.88
CA GLU A 47 3.23 -8.41 17.17
C GLU A 47 4.53 -7.60 17.23
N ALA A 48 4.83 -6.86 16.18
CA ALA A 48 5.91 -5.89 16.17
C ALA A 48 5.45 -4.72 17.04
N THR A 49 6.25 -4.38 18.04
CA THR A 49 5.95 -3.25 18.94
C THR A 49 6.82 -2.09 18.49
N LEU A 50 6.29 -1.24 17.62
CA LEU A 50 7.00 -0.02 17.21
C LEU A 50 7.17 0.90 18.43
N GLY A 51 8.32 1.57 18.52
CA GLY A 51 8.54 2.58 19.54
C GLY A 51 7.65 3.79 19.30
N LEU A 52 7.29 4.44 20.42
CA LEU A 52 6.42 5.60 20.45
C LEU A 52 7.21 6.73 21.09
N ASP A 53 7.68 7.65 20.27
CA ASP A 53 8.28 8.89 20.73
C ASP A 53 7.32 10.07 20.57
N ARG A 54 7.37 10.98 21.56
CA ARG A 54 6.41 12.08 21.69
C ARG A 54 7.11 13.39 21.36
N TRP A 55 6.57 14.12 20.38
CA TRP A 55 7.16 15.37 19.91
C TRP A 55 6.25 16.57 20.14
N ARG A 56 6.86 17.67 20.60
CA ARG A 56 6.24 18.99 20.59
C ARG A 56 6.59 19.69 19.30
N CYS A 57 5.58 20.03 18.51
CA CYS A 57 5.78 20.84 17.32
C CYS A 57 6.08 22.29 17.70
N TYR A 58 7.25 22.78 17.28
CA TYR A 58 7.58 24.19 17.30
C TYR A 58 7.11 24.79 15.97
N GLY A 59 6.09 25.66 16.03
CA GLY A 59 5.26 26.02 14.87
C GLY A 59 5.99 26.40 13.58
N ALA A 60 5.52 25.82 12.47
CA ALA A 60 5.87 26.22 11.10
C ALA A 60 4.69 26.97 10.45
N SER A 61 4.95 28.14 9.86
CA SER A 61 3.93 29.09 9.43
C SER A 61 3.30 28.85 8.04
N SER A 62 3.50 27.70 7.41
CA SER A 62 2.93 27.40 6.09
C SER A 62 1.69 26.52 6.21
N ALA A 63 0.52 27.16 6.14
CA ALA A 63 -0.79 26.52 6.27
C ALA A 63 -1.22 25.77 4.99
N TRP A 64 -1.71 24.53 5.14
CA TRP A 64 -2.26 23.71 4.07
C TRP A 64 -3.76 24.03 3.82
N PRO A 65 -4.19 24.35 2.58
CA PRO A 65 -5.55 24.84 2.31
C PRO A 65 -6.67 23.79 2.49
N ALA A 66 -6.41 22.52 2.15
CA ALA A 66 -7.46 21.51 2.00
C ALA A 66 -8.20 21.15 3.30
N CYS A 67 -7.59 21.39 4.46
CA CYS A 67 -8.18 21.05 5.75
C CYS A 67 -8.71 22.25 6.56
N ARG A 68 -8.52 23.48 6.05
CA ARG A 68 -9.01 24.70 6.73
C ARG A 68 -10.54 24.79 6.73
N GLU A 69 -11.19 24.14 5.77
CA GLU A 69 -12.65 24.13 5.64
C GLU A 69 -13.35 23.29 6.72
N ASN A 70 -12.63 22.37 7.39
CA ASN A 70 -13.22 21.43 8.35
C ASN A 70 -12.96 21.75 9.84
N GLY A 71 -12.36 22.91 10.16
CA GLY A 71 -12.25 23.39 11.54
C GLY A 71 -11.21 22.68 12.44
N CYS A 72 -10.31 21.86 11.88
CA CYS A 72 -9.23 21.23 12.65
C CYS A 72 -8.12 22.24 13.03
N SER A 73 -7.94 22.48 14.33
CA SER A 73 -6.88 23.35 14.88
C SER A 73 -5.49 22.72 14.90
N CYS A 74 -5.37 21.38 14.76
CA CYS A 74 -4.10 20.65 14.86
C CYS A 74 -3.11 20.94 13.71
N LEU A 75 -3.59 21.55 12.61
CA LEU A 75 -2.81 21.72 11.38
C LEU A 75 -1.92 22.95 11.33
N THR A 76 -1.99 23.83 12.34
CA THR A 76 -1.08 24.99 12.44
C THR A 76 0.35 24.61 12.81
N ALA A 77 0.62 23.33 13.07
CA ALA A 77 1.91 22.84 13.53
C ALA A 77 2.27 21.47 12.95
N ALA A 78 1.90 21.17 11.69
CA ALA A 78 2.36 19.96 11.03
C ALA A 78 3.91 19.91 10.99
N PRO A 79 4.53 18.72 11.06
CA PRO A 79 5.98 18.58 10.99
C PRO A 79 6.56 19.12 9.67
N MET A 80 7.77 19.67 9.73
CA MET A 80 8.37 20.43 8.61
C MET A 80 8.62 19.61 7.34
N ASN A 81 8.61 18.27 7.42
CA ASN A 81 8.90 17.35 6.31
C ASN A 81 7.76 16.36 6.00
N ALA A 82 6.50 16.76 6.24
CA ALA A 82 5.35 15.91 5.91
C ALA A 82 5.07 15.88 4.40
N SER A 83 4.93 14.68 3.82
CA SER A 83 4.75 14.48 2.37
C SER A 83 3.32 14.09 1.98
N TRP A 84 2.71 13.13 2.68
CA TRP A 84 1.34 12.66 2.42
C TRP A 84 0.50 12.77 3.68
N CYS A 85 -0.82 12.95 3.52
CA CYS A 85 -1.75 13.06 4.63
C CYS A 85 -3.00 12.22 4.38
N ALA A 86 -3.52 11.60 5.44
CA ALA A 86 -4.81 10.91 5.41
C ALA A 86 -5.53 11.03 6.75
N LEU A 87 -6.85 10.85 6.68
CA LEU A 87 -7.75 10.88 7.83
C LEU A 87 -8.38 9.50 8.00
N SER A 88 -8.35 8.93 9.21
CA SER A 88 -8.93 7.61 9.46
C SER A 88 -10.46 7.59 9.32
N SER A 89 -11.10 8.72 9.56
CA SER A 89 -12.55 8.93 9.50
C SER A 89 -12.85 10.40 9.19
N PRO A 90 -14.12 10.80 8.94
CA PRO A 90 -14.45 12.22 8.74
C PRO A 90 -13.92 13.10 9.88
N ALA A 91 -13.27 14.22 9.54
CA ALA A 91 -12.64 15.14 10.50
C ALA A 91 -13.59 15.72 11.56
N THR A 92 -14.90 15.58 11.37
CA THR A 92 -15.93 15.96 12.35
C THR A 92 -16.02 15.02 13.54
N LEU A 93 -15.45 13.81 13.44
CA LEU A 93 -15.47 12.82 14.51
C LEU A 93 -14.28 13.02 15.45
N PRO A 94 -14.49 12.95 16.78
CA PRO A 94 -13.44 13.18 17.76
C PRO A 94 -12.37 12.08 17.80
N ASP A 95 -12.66 10.90 17.24
CA ASP A 95 -11.76 9.75 17.13
C ASP A 95 -11.03 9.68 15.78
N CYS A 96 -11.21 10.70 14.93
CA CYS A 96 -10.45 10.82 13.69
C CYS A 96 -8.94 10.85 14.00
N ILE A 97 -8.16 10.08 13.27
CA ILE A 97 -6.71 10.13 13.30
C ILE A 97 -6.27 10.91 12.08
N ILE A 98 -5.50 11.95 12.31
CA ILE A 98 -4.78 12.68 11.28
C ILE A 98 -3.38 12.07 11.25
N MET A 99 -2.97 11.54 10.10
CA MET A 99 -1.66 10.92 9.94
C MET A 99 -0.94 11.50 8.73
N PHE A 100 0.37 11.65 8.86
CA PHE A 100 1.27 11.99 7.79
C PHE A 100 2.39 10.97 7.66
N THR A 101 2.88 10.81 6.43
CA THR A 101 4.24 10.30 6.20
C THR A 101 5.20 11.47 6.29
N ALA A 102 6.29 11.28 7.01
CA ALA A 102 7.36 12.26 7.12
C ALA A 102 8.70 11.60 6.78
N GLU A 103 9.66 12.44 6.42
CA GLU A 103 10.99 12.02 5.99
C GLU A 103 12.03 12.82 6.75
N ASP A 104 13.04 12.14 7.31
CA ASP A 104 14.20 12.82 7.87
C ASP A 104 15.29 12.99 6.81
N SER A 105 15.52 14.24 6.41
CA SER A 105 16.53 14.60 5.42
C SER A 105 17.91 14.86 6.03
N GLU A 106 18.04 14.82 7.37
CA GLU A 106 19.28 15.23 8.06
C GLU A 106 20.32 14.12 8.20
N ASN A 107 20.03 12.89 7.78
CA ASN A 107 21.00 11.80 7.82
C ASN A 107 22.06 11.95 6.72
N ASP A 108 23.24 12.44 7.12
CA ASP A 108 24.49 12.54 6.32
C ASP A 108 24.92 11.19 5.66
N GLY A 109 24.26 10.08 6.01
CA GLY A 109 24.48 8.72 5.47
C GLY A 109 23.79 8.43 4.13
N GLY A 110 22.83 9.25 3.68
CA GLY A 110 22.16 9.07 2.40
C GLY A 110 20.97 8.10 2.40
N ASP A 111 20.62 7.52 3.55
CA ASP A 111 19.43 6.69 3.71
C ASP A 111 18.28 7.56 4.22
N GLU A 112 17.26 7.74 3.37
CA GLU A 112 16.04 8.48 3.70
C GLU A 112 15.21 7.65 4.71
N GLU A 113 15.20 8.06 5.97
CA GLU A 113 14.34 7.44 6.99
C GLU A 113 12.93 8.02 6.88
N ARG A 114 11.95 7.13 6.66
CA ARG A 114 10.53 7.47 6.59
C ARG A 114 9.85 6.99 7.84
N TYR A 115 9.10 7.88 8.47
CA TYR A 115 8.34 7.62 9.68
C TYR A 115 6.91 8.14 9.53
N LEU A 116 6.01 7.65 10.38
CA LEU A 116 4.64 8.15 10.46
C LEU A 116 4.51 9.09 11.65
N VAL A 117 3.74 10.14 11.45
CA VAL A 117 3.35 11.03 12.53
C VAL A 117 1.85 11.14 12.56
N TYR A 118 1.26 11.07 13.75
CA TYR A 118 -0.18 11.13 13.89
C TYR A 118 -0.63 11.91 15.12
N CYS A 119 -1.87 12.41 15.06
CA CYS A 119 -2.56 13.00 16.19
C CYS A 119 -4.08 12.83 16.03
N GLN A 120 -4.82 13.08 17.10
CA GLN A 120 -6.28 13.23 17.08
C GLN A 120 -6.66 14.71 17.12
N PRO A 121 -7.82 15.10 16.56
CA PRO A 121 -8.37 16.44 16.73
C PRO A 121 -8.47 16.84 18.20
N GLY A 122 -7.73 17.88 18.59
CA GLY A 122 -7.66 18.38 19.96
C GLY A 122 -6.36 18.05 20.69
N ASP A 123 -5.52 17.16 20.14
CA ASP A 123 -4.20 16.89 20.67
C ASP A 123 -3.28 18.10 20.53
N GLU A 124 -2.46 18.35 21.57
CA GLU A 124 -1.45 19.41 21.59
C GLU A 124 -0.10 18.94 21.03
N GLU A 125 0.11 17.63 20.91
CA GLU A 125 1.39 17.01 20.57
C GLU A 125 1.18 15.94 19.50
N TRP A 126 2.21 15.69 18.69
CA TRP A 126 2.20 14.63 17.68
C TRP A 126 2.93 13.41 18.21
N TRP A 127 2.45 12.25 17.78
CA TRP A 127 3.07 10.95 18.04
C TRP A 127 3.83 10.50 16.82
N GLU A 128 5.04 9.99 17.03
CA GLU A 128 5.86 9.41 16.00
C GLU A 128 5.80 7.88 16.07
N LEU A 129 5.77 7.24 14.90
CA LEU A 129 5.94 5.81 14.70
C LEU A 129 7.10 5.63 13.72
N ALA A 130 8.24 5.22 14.25
CA ALA A 130 9.41 4.79 13.50
C ALA A 130 9.53 3.26 13.55
N ASP A 131 10.12 2.67 12.51
CA ASP A 131 10.41 1.23 12.49
C ASP A 131 11.68 0.94 13.29
N ASP A 132 11.53 0.79 14.59
CA ASP A 132 12.64 0.60 15.53
C ASP A 132 13.12 -0.86 15.60
N GLU A 133 12.52 -1.80 14.85
CA GLU A 133 12.69 -3.24 15.11
C GLU A 133 13.89 -3.92 14.44
N THR A 134 14.79 -3.20 13.77
CA THR A 134 15.95 -3.87 13.15
C THR A 134 17.29 -3.23 13.52
N ASP A 135 17.89 -3.78 14.57
CA ASP A 135 19.34 -3.74 14.86
C ASP A 135 20.18 -4.47 13.76
N ASP A 136 19.55 -5.01 12.71
CA ASP A 136 20.21 -5.64 11.57
C ASP A 136 20.21 -4.66 10.37
N ASP A 137 21.42 -4.33 9.88
CA ASP A 137 21.76 -3.38 8.81
C ASP A 137 21.05 -3.59 7.44
N ASP A 138 20.13 -4.55 7.31
CA ASP A 138 19.48 -4.96 6.06
C ASP A 138 17.97 -4.67 5.97
N ALA A 139 17.38 -4.03 6.99
CA ALA A 139 15.93 -3.86 7.06
C ALA A 139 15.49 -2.39 7.00
N HIS A 140 15.69 -1.79 5.83
CA HIS A 140 14.88 -0.65 5.40
C HIS A 140 13.43 -1.12 5.16
N HIS A 141 12.67 -1.27 6.23
CA HIS A 141 11.21 -1.44 6.18
C HIS A 141 10.51 -0.12 5.84
N ALA A 142 10.99 0.56 4.80
CA ALA A 142 10.57 1.90 4.46
C ALA A 142 9.05 1.94 4.30
N ILE A 143 8.42 2.71 5.19
CA ILE A 143 7.07 3.19 5.04
C ILE A 143 6.99 3.83 3.66
N SER A 144 6.09 3.34 2.82
CA SER A 144 5.88 3.96 1.52
C SER A 144 5.04 5.23 1.69
N TYR A 145 5.05 6.08 0.68
CA TYR A 145 4.25 7.31 0.64
C TYR A 145 2.73 7.08 0.64
N GLN A 146 2.26 5.85 0.46
CA GLN A 146 0.84 5.59 0.35
C GLN A 146 0.20 5.33 1.72
N ILE A 147 -0.57 6.32 2.16
CA ILE A 147 -1.41 6.25 3.35
C ILE A 147 -2.86 6.52 3.01
N MET A 148 -3.75 5.90 3.77
CA MET A 148 -5.18 6.11 3.66
C MET A 148 -5.88 5.74 4.95
N GLY A 149 -7.08 6.27 5.13
CA GLY A 149 -7.91 5.95 6.26
C GLY A 149 -9.25 5.36 5.84
N SER A 150 -9.76 4.44 6.64
CA SER A 150 -11.12 3.91 6.52
C SER A 150 -11.64 3.52 7.90
N GLN A 151 -12.86 3.94 8.22
CA GLN A 151 -13.59 3.53 9.43
C GLN A 151 -12.78 3.64 10.75
N GLY A 152 -12.01 4.72 10.91
CA GLY A 152 -11.22 4.95 12.12
C GLY A 152 -9.88 4.21 12.15
N THR A 153 -9.55 3.46 11.10
CA THR A 153 -8.26 2.76 10.93
C THR A 153 -7.46 3.41 9.82
N MET A 154 -6.16 3.60 10.04
CA MET A 154 -5.20 3.99 9.02
C MET A 154 -4.55 2.76 8.42
N TYR A 155 -4.31 2.80 7.12
CA TYR A 155 -3.61 1.78 6.36
C TYR A 155 -2.42 2.43 5.67
N VAL A 156 -1.24 1.87 5.90
CA VAL A 156 0.03 2.39 5.39
C VAL A 156 0.73 1.28 4.63
N ARG A 157 1.03 1.49 3.35
CA ARG A 157 1.79 0.50 2.58
C ARG A 157 3.29 0.60 2.93
N THR A 158 3.96 -0.54 2.96
CA THR A 158 5.43 -0.64 3.12
C THR A 158 6.06 -1.12 1.82
N ASP A 159 7.36 -0.91 1.66
CA ASP A 159 8.10 -1.38 0.47
C ASP A 159 8.28 -2.91 0.40
N MET A 160 8.01 -3.63 1.48
CA MET A 160 8.12 -5.11 1.58
C MET A 160 6.85 -5.85 1.16
N ASP A 161 6.02 -5.26 0.30
CA ASP A 161 4.71 -5.83 -0.07
C ASP A 161 3.85 -6.21 1.17
N THR A 162 3.91 -5.38 2.20
CA THR A 162 3.04 -5.45 3.38
C THR A 162 2.30 -4.13 3.58
N PHE A 163 1.31 -4.12 4.45
CA PHE A 163 0.73 -2.90 4.98
C PHE A 163 0.70 -2.93 6.50
N VAL A 164 0.69 -1.75 7.09
CA VAL A 164 0.56 -1.53 8.52
C VAL A 164 -0.81 -0.93 8.76
N THR A 165 -1.57 -1.50 9.69
CA THR A 165 -2.78 -0.88 10.21
C THR A 165 -2.48 -0.15 11.49
N VAL A 166 -2.90 1.10 11.57
CA VAL A 166 -2.80 1.90 12.80
C VAL A 166 -4.20 2.28 13.25
N SER A 167 -4.55 1.88 14.46
CA SER A 167 -5.81 2.23 15.11
C SER A 167 -5.50 2.85 16.47
N ALA A 168 -6.11 4.00 16.74
CA ALA A 168 -5.92 4.72 18.00
C ALA A 168 -7.22 4.61 18.81
N PRO A 169 -7.23 3.91 19.96
CA PRO A 169 -8.40 3.86 20.81
C PRO A 169 -8.72 5.25 21.42
N LEU A 170 -10.01 5.55 21.55
CA LEU A 170 -10.61 6.83 22.02
C LEU A 170 -10.12 7.36 23.39
N SER A 171 -9.33 6.61 24.18
CA SER A 171 -9.21 6.91 25.62
C SER A 171 -8.03 6.32 26.40
N SER A 172 -6.96 5.85 25.78
CA SER A 172 -5.85 5.28 26.57
C SER A 172 -4.55 6.08 26.51
N SER A 173 -3.91 6.20 27.66
CA SER A 173 -2.47 6.41 27.84
C SER A 173 -1.60 5.29 27.22
N VAL A 174 -2.22 4.41 26.44
CA VAL A 174 -1.64 3.30 25.69
C VAL A 174 -1.74 3.77 24.25
N GLY A 175 -0.58 3.95 23.59
CA GLY A 175 -0.48 4.49 22.24
C GLY A 175 -1.27 3.70 21.19
N ALA A 176 -1.24 4.17 19.95
CA ALA A 176 -1.92 3.48 18.85
C ALA A 176 -1.50 2.00 18.77
N SER A 177 -2.47 1.12 18.52
CA SER A 177 -2.18 -0.27 18.17
C SER A 177 -1.76 -0.33 16.72
N ILE A 178 -0.66 -1.05 16.48
CA ILE A 178 -0.05 -1.16 15.17
C ILE A 178 0.09 -2.64 14.85
N GLU A 179 -0.47 -3.03 13.70
CA GLU A 179 -0.41 -4.42 13.26
C GLU A 179 0.10 -4.47 11.82
N ARG A 180 1.07 -5.34 11.57
CA ARG A 180 1.59 -5.60 10.22
C ARG A 180 0.83 -6.74 9.57
N ARG A 181 0.42 -6.55 8.32
CA ARG A 181 -0.40 -7.48 7.55
C ARG A 181 0.15 -7.64 6.13
N GLY A 182 0.02 -8.84 5.55
CA GLY A 182 0.45 -9.12 4.18
C GLY A 182 -0.50 -8.55 3.13
N ILE A 183 0.01 -8.24 1.93
CA ILE A 183 -0.82 -7.94 0.76
C ILE A 183 -0.99 -9.18 -0.14
N PRO A 184 -1.95 -9.18 -1.08
CA PRO A 184 -2.11 -10.24 -2.06
C PRO A 184 -0.83 -10.46 -2.86
N HIS A 185 -0.46 -11.73 -2.99
CA HIS A 185 0.59 -12.09 -3.92
C HIS A 185 0.14 -11.81 -5.35
N PRO A 186 1.03 -11.31 -6.20
CA PRO A 186 0.70 -11.06 -7.60
C PRO A 186 0.28 -12.38 -8.26
N SER A 187 -0.85 -12.36 -8.97
CA SER A 187 -1.34 -13.57 -9.67
C SER A 187 -0.45 -13.99 -10.85
N THR A 188 0.40 -13.06 -11.33
CA THR A 188 1.38 -13.32 -12.37
C THR A 188 2.80 -13.06 -11.86
N ILE A 189 3.71 -14.01 -12.10
CA ILE A 189 5.15 -13.85 -11.83
C ILE A 189 5.71 -12.86 -12.85
N ARG A 190 5.60 -11.56 -12.56
CA ARG A 190 6.12 -10.50 -13.42
C ARG A 190 6.83 -9.42 -12.61
N TRP A 191 7.89 -8.89 -13.20
CA TRP A 191 9.02 -8.24 -12.54
C TRP A 191 8.76 -6.82 -12.01
N ALA A 192 7.59 -6.23 -12.29
CA ALA A 192 7.22 -4.93 -11.73
C ALA A 192 5.70 -4.72 -11.71
N HIS A 193 5.19 -4.41 -10.52
CA HIS A 193 3.82 -3.95 -10.31
C HIS A 193 3.80 -2.51 -9.77
N LYS A 194 2.90 -1.68 -10.31
CA LYS A 194 2.44 -0.48 -9.59
C LYS A 194 1.27 -0.91 -8.73
N SER A 195 1.21 -0.45 -7.49
CA SER A 195 0.09 -0.79 -6.63
C SER A 195 -0.48 0.41 -5.93
N HIS A 196 -1.80 0.38 -5.71
CA HIS A 196 -2.51 1.43 -5.02
C HIS A 196 -3.48 0.85 -4.00
N LEU A 197 -3.48 1.43 -2.83
CA LEU A 197 -4.48 1.24 -1.79
C LEU A 197 -5.47 2.42 -1.88
N VAL A 198 -6.77 2.13 -1.93
CA VAL A 198 -7.81 3.16 -2.06
C VAL A 198 -9.11 2.79 -1.36
N GLU A 199 -9.79 3.77 -0.77
CA GLU A 199 -11.04 3.56 -0.03
C GLU A 199 -12.24 3.99 -0.88
N SER A 200 -13.34 3.23 -0.78
CA SER A 200 -14.64 3.63 -1.32
C SER A 200 -15.78 2.93 -0.58
N ASP A 201 -16.74 3.72 -0.09
CA ASP A 201 -17.91 3.26 0.65
C ASP A 201 -17.55 2.30 1.79
N SER A 202 -16.54 2.67 2.58
CA SER A 202 -15.95 1.86 3.65
C SER A 202 -15.26 0.57 3.24
N HIS A 203 -15.08 0.32 1.95
CA HIS A 203 -14.29 -0.81 1.46
C HIS A 203 -12.89 -0.34 1.09
N VAL A 204 -11.89 -1.10 1.53
CA VAL A 204 -10.49 -0.86 1.16
C VAL A 204 -10.17 -1.75 -0.03
N PHE A 205 -9.78 -1.14 -1.14
CA PHE A 205 -9.35 -1.80 -2.35
C PHE A 205 -7.83 -1.74 -2.48
N PHE A 206 -7.26 -2.82 -3.02
CA PHE A 206 -5.87 -2.91 -3.39
C PHE A 206 -5.76 -3.26 -4.87
N LEU A 207 -5.23 -2.33 -5.65
CA LEU A 207 -5.03 -2.45 -7.09
C LEU A 207 -3.58 -2.79 -7.36
N GLN A 208 -3.34 -3.77 -8.23
CA GLN A 208 -2.01 -4.12 -8.72
C GLN A 208 -2.04 -4.07 -10.25
N PHE A 209 -1.24 -3.18 -10.84
CA PHE A 209 -1.06 -3.08 -12.28
C PHE A 209 0.22 -3.79 -12.68
N TYR A 210 0.09 -4.80 -13.54
CA TYR A 210 1.24 -5.54 -14.05
C TYR A 210 1.77 -4.88 -15.30
N THR A 211 3.08 -4.64 -15.31
CA THR A 211 3.75 -4.01 -16.45
C THR A 211 4.74 -4.95 -17.11
N HIS A 212 4.96 -4.74 -18.41
CA HIS A 212 5.90 -5.51 -19.23
C HIS A 212 6.87 -4.60 -19.97
N GLY A 213 8.06 -5.16 -20.24
CA GLY A 213 9.14 -4.51 -20.98
C GLY A 213 10.16 -3.81 -20.09
N PHE A 214 11.30 -3.47 -20.67
CA PHE A 214 12.32 -2.65 -20.00
C PHE A 214 11.70 -1.30 -19.61
N TYR A 215 11.86 -0.89 -18.35
CA TYR A 215 11.26 0.33 -17.78
C TYR A 215 9.73 0.33 -17.72
N ASN A 216 9.07 -0.83 -17.61
CA ASN A 216 7.65 -0.92 -17.27
C ASN A 216 6.73 -0.17 -18.25
N LEU A 217 7.05 -0.22 -19.55
CA LEU A 217 6.45 0.66 -20.57
C LEU A 217 4.99 0.34 -20.91
N GLU A 218 4.56 -0.90 -20.69
CA GLU A 218 3.22 -1.36 -21.09
C GLU A 218 2.50 -2.03 -19.93
N VAL A 219 1.27 -1.60 -19.67
CA VAL A 219 0.37 -2.29 -18.75
C VAL A 219 -0.26 -3.44 -19.51
N ILE A 220 -0.15 -4.63 -18.94
CA ILE A 220 -0.56 -5.87 -19.61
C ILE A 220 -1.75 -6.55 -18.92
N ASP A 221 -1.92 -6.29 -17.63
CA ASP A 221 -2.90 -6.95 -16.79
C ASP A 221 -3.05 -6.17 -15.47
N MET A 222 -4.09 -6.47 -14.71
CA MET A 222 -4.38 -5.85 -13.43
C MET A 222 -5.19 -6.77 -12.52
N ASP A 223 -4.84 -6.77 -11.24
CA ASP A 223 -5.66 -7.38 -10.20
C ASP A 223 -6.27 -6.30 -9.28
N ILE A 224 -7.50 -6.55 -8.84
CA ILE A 224 -8.17 -5.78 -7.80
C ILE A 224 -8.54 -6.73 -6.69
N HIS A 225 -8.19 -6.34 -5.47
CA HIS A 225 -8.60 -7.01 -4.27
C HIS A 225 -9.37 -6.04 -3.37
N TRP A 226 -10.26 -6.57 -2.55
CA TRP A 226 -10.85 -5.84 -1.43
C TRP A 226 -10.47 -6.50 -0.11
N LEU A 227 -10.36 -5.70 0.94
CA LEU A 227 -10.05 -6.18 2.28
C LEU A 227 -11.34 -6.49 3.05
N ASP A 228 -11.54 -7.75 3.42
CA ASP A 228 -12.46 -8.10 4.49
C ASP A 228 -11.83 -7.65 5.81
N THR A 229 -12.33 -6.55 6.38
CA THR A 229 -11.82 -5.97 7.63
C THR A 229 -12.14 -6.81 8.86
N SER A 230 -13.06 -7.78 8.77
CA SER A 230 -13.39 -8.66 9.89
C SER A 230 -12.34 -9.77 10.07
N GLY A 231 -11.88 -10.36 8.97
CA GLY A 231 -10.83 -11.39 8.94
C GLY A 231 -9.44 -10.86 8.62
N TYR A 232 -9.32 -9.59 8.17
CA TYR A 232 -8.12 -9.04 7.53
C TYR A 232 -7.63 -9.91 6.37
N VAL A 233 -8.57 -10.38 5.55
CA VAL A 233 -8.31 -11.25 4.40
C VAL A 233 -8.54 -10.44 3.13
N TRP A 234 -7.58 -10.51 2.21
CA TRP A 234 -7.76 -9.95 0.88
C TRP A 234 -8.45 -10.95 -0.03
N GLU A 235 -9.50 -10.51 -0.71
CA GLU A 235 -10.18 -11.31 -1.71
C GLU A 235 -10.07 -10.63 -3.08
N LYS A 236 -9.76 -11.40 -4.12
CA LYS A 236 -9.76 -10.91 -5.48
C LYS A 236 -11.19 -10.66 -5.94
N VAL A 237 -11.44 -9.52 -6.58
CA VAL A 237 -12.76 -9.14 -7.08
C VAL A 237 -12.75 -8.95 -8.59
N GLU A 238 -13.80 -9.43 -9.25
CA GLU A 238 -14.02 -9.26 -10.70
C GLU A 238 -14.92 -8.05 -11.00
N SER A 239 -15.52 -7.44 -9.98
CA SER A 239 -16.39 -6.27 -10.12
C SER A 239 -16.24 -5.33 -8.95
N ILE A 240 -16.22 -4.03 -9.25
CA ILE A 240 -16.24 -2.94 -8.27
C ILE A 240 -17.64 -2.31 -8.14
N GLY A 241 -18.67 -2.92 -8.73
CA GLY A 241 -20.06 -2.43 -8.70
C GLY A 241 -20.25 -1.14 -9.52
N ASP A 242 -21.01 -0.19 -8.99
CA ASP A 242 -21.27 1.12 -9.63
C ASP A 242 -20.07 2.08 -9.57
N ARG A 243 -18.86 1.58 -9.31
CA ARG A 243 -17.66 2.41 -9.11
C ARG A 243 -16.87 2.58 -10.40
N ALA A 244 -16.11 3.67 -10.45
CA ALA A 244 -15.04 3.85 -11.43
C ALA A 244 -13.77 4.27 -10.67
N ILE A 245 -12.62 3.75 -11.07
CA ILE A 245 -11.34 4.04 -10.42
C ILE A 245 -10.45 4.81 -11.39
N PHE A 246 -9.87 5.89 -10.92
CA PHE A 246 -8.90 6.70 -11.65
C PHE A 246 -7.56 6.61 -10.94
N ALA A 247 -6.57 6.03 -11.60
CA ALA A 247 -5.22 5.86 -11.08
C ALA A 247 -4.20 6.62 -11.93
N SER A 248 -3.12 7.06 -11.30
CA SER A 248 -1.92 7.58 -11.95
C SER A 248 -0.69 6.94 -11.32
N THR A 249 0.51 7.30 -11.75
CA THR A 249 1.76 6.81 -11.14
C THR A 249 1.81 7.04 -9.62
N SER A 250 1.23 8.13 -9.12
CA SER A 250 1.33 8.53 -7.72
C SER A 250 0.00 8.53 -6.96
N ASN A 251 -1.14 8.63 -7.66
CA ASN A 251 -2.42 8.84 -7.02
C ASN A 251 -3.46 7.82 -7.47
N CYS A 252 -4.44 7.55 -6.61
CA CYS A 252 -5.60 6.74 -6.96
C CYS A 252 -6.84 7.32 -6.27
N VAL A 253 -7.92 7.46 -7.03
CA VAL A 253 -9.20 8.00 -6.57
C VAL A 253 -10.30 7.08 -7.07
N VAL A 254 -11.27 6.79 -6.20
CA VAL A 254 -12.46 6.03 -6.56
C VAL A 254 -13.67 6.94 -6.58
N LEU A 255 -14.45 6.84 -7.65
CA LEU A 255 -15.77 7.41 -7.74
C LEU A 255 -16.80 6.36 -7.29
N ALA A 256 -17.41 6.57 -6.12
CA ALA A 256 -18.36 5.63 -5.52
C ALA A 256 -19.62 5.36 -6.36
N SER A 257 -20.10 6.36 -7.12
CA SER A 257 -21.28 6.23 -8.00
C SER A 257 -21.02 6.82 -9.38
N ALA A 258 -20.45 5.99 -10.25
CA ALA A 258 -20.13 6.31 -11.63
C ALA A 258 -21.38 6.60 -12.46
N SER A 259 -22.43 5.77 -12.33
CA SER A 259 -23.67 5.97 -13.09
C SER A 259 -24.30 7.33 -12.84
N ARG A 260 -24.25 7.83 -11.60
CA ARG A 260 -24.77 9.15 -11.23
C ARG A 260 -23.97 10.29 -11.84
N ALA A 261 -22.67 10.10 -12.05
CA ALA A 261 -21.79 11.05 -12.73
C ALA A 261 -21.85 10.93 -14.27
N GLY A 262 -22.63 9.99 -14.81
CA GLY A 262 -22.64 9.69 -16.25
C GLY A 262 -21.36 9.01 -16.74
N ILE A 263 -20.57 8.44 -15.82
CA ILE A 263 -19.36 7.69 -16.11
C ILE A 263 -19.71 6.20 -16.19
N GLN A 264 -19.05 5.47 -17.08
CA GLN A 264 -19.23 4.03 -17.22
C GLN A 264 -18.80 3.33 -15.91
N PRO A 265 -19.70 2.56 -15.25
CA PRO A 265 -19.33 1.79 -14.07
C PRO A 265 -18.49 0.57 -14.40
N GLY A 266 -17.72 0.08 -13.43
CA GLY A 266 -16.88 -1.10 -13.58
C GLY A 266 -15.61 -0.86 -14.40
N CYS A 267 -15.16 0.40 -14.47
CA CYS A 267 -13.96 0.79 -15.22
C CYS A 267 -12.83 1.24 -14.30
N VAL A 268 -11.60 0.92 -14.72
CA VAL A 268 -10.37 1.46 -14.14
C VAL A 268 -9.61 2.21 -15.24
N ASP A 269 -9.44 3.51 -15.04
CA ASP A 269 -8.69 4.40 -15.91
C ASP A 269 -7.32 4.67 -15.28
N LEU A 270 -6.25 4.18 -15.90
CA LEU A 270 -4.86 4.36 -15.46
C LEU A 270 -4.13 5.33 -16.38
N LEU A 271 -3.69 6.44 -15.80
CA LEU A 271 -2.76 7.40 -16.41
C LEU A 271 -1.31 6.95 -16.17
N HIS A 272 -0.70 6.34 -17.18
CA HIS A 272 0.68 5.85 -17.12
C HIS A 272 1.64 6.89 -17.72
N GLU A 273 2.35 7.60 -16.85
CA GLU A 273 3.17 8.76 -17.20
C GLU A 273 4.62 8.41 -17.56
N ASP A 274 5.08 7.20 -17.22
CA ASP A 274 6.50 6.80 -17.33
C ASP A 274 6.86 6.24 -18.72
N CYS A 275 6.10 6.58 -19.77
CA CYS A 275 6.35 6.08 -21.12
C CYS A 275 7.22 7.03 -21.94
N ARG A 276 8.15 6.47 -22.73
CA ARG A 276 9.07 7.26 -23.58
C ARG A 276 8.35 8.06 -24.68
N ASP A 277 7.20 7.56 -25.12
CA ASP A 277 6.38 8.11 -26.20
C ASP A 277 5.34 9.13 -25.73
N GLY A 278 5.20 9.36 -24.42
CA GLY A 278 4.26 10.32 -23.84
C GLY A 278 3.51 9.72 -22.66
N ILE A 279 2.30 10.22 -22.40
CA ILE A 279 1.43 9.69 -21.36
C ILE A 279 0.41 8.77 -22.01
N ARG A 280 0.29 7.55 -21.50
CA ARG A 280 -0.70 6.58 -21.96
C ARG A 280 -1.87 6.54 -21.00
N LEU A 281 -3.08 6.59 -21.53
CA LEU A 281 -4.31 6.33 -20.78
C LEU A 281 -4.78 4.92 -21.10
N TYR A 282 -4.72 4.04 -20.10
CA TYR A 282 -5.31 2.71 -20.16
C TYR A 282 -6.72 2.76 -19.55
N THR A 283 -7.71 2.28 -20.28
CA THR A 283 -9.06 2.04 -19.75
C THR A 283 -9.29 0.54 -19.71
N ILE A 284 -9.45 0.01 -18.51
CA ILE A 284 -9.68 -1.40 -18.22
C ILE A 284 -11.14 -1.56 -17.81
N ARG A 285 -11.85 -2.39 -18.55
CA ARG A 285 -13.25 -2.72 -18.31
C ARG A 285 -13.32 -4.07 -17.62
N LEU A 286 -13.87 -4.09 -16.40
CA LEU A 286 -13.90 -5.30 -15.59
C LEU A 286 -14.98 -6.29 -16.03
N ASP A 287 -16.05 -5.82 -16.69
CA ASP A 287 -17.18 -6.63 -17.13
C ASP A 287 -16.81 -7.65 -18.22
N ASP A 288 -15.91 -7.28 -19.13
CA ASP A 288 -15.45 -8.13 -20.23
C ASP A 288 -13.94 -8.36 -20.22
N GLY A 289 -13.22 -7.82 -19.23
CA GLY A 289 -11.77 -7.89 -19.11
C GLY A 289 -11.02 -7.14 -20.22
N THR A 290 -11.69 -6.26 -20.98
CA THR A 290 -11.04 -5.56 -22.08
C THR A 290 -10.17 -4.42 -21.58
N MET A 291 -8.98 -4.31 -22.17
CA MET A 291 -8.06 -3.20 -21.94
C MET A 291 -7.87 -2.45 -23.25
N SER A 292 -8.06 -1.13 -23.20
CA SER A 292 -7.74 -0.23 -24.31
C SER A 292 -6.69 0.79 -23.87
N CYS A 293 -5.87 1.24 -24.81
CA CYS A 293 -4.81 2.20 -24.56
C CYS A 293 -4.90 3.34 -25.59
N SER A 294 -4.83 4.57 -25.12
CA SER A 294 -4.72 5.76 -25.96
C SER A 294 -3.50 6.59 -25.56
N LEU A 295 -2.81 7.17 -26.54
CA LEU A 295 -1.70 8.07 -26.29
C LEU A 295 -2.25 9.50 -26.18
N LEU A 296 -2.06 10.12 -25.01
CA LEU A 296 -2.44 11.51 -24.82
C LEU A 296 -1.42 12.42 -25.50
N PRO A 297 -1.87 13.53 -26.11
CA PRO A 297 -0.95 14.51 -26.67
C PRO A 297 -0.02 15.01 -25.57
N ARG A 298 1.29 14.98 -25.83
CA ARG A 298 2.30 15.58 -24.92
C ARG A 298 1.88 17.02 -24.64
N SER A 299 1.45 17.31 -23.41
CA SER A 299 1.18 18.68 -23.02
C SER A 299 2.53 19.41 -22.92
N VAL A 300 2.60 20.58 -23.55
CA VAL A 300 3.65 21.56 -23.25
C VAL A 300 3.11 22.38 -22.08
N GLY A 301 3.23 21.85 -20.86
CA GLY A 301 2.86 22.55 -19.63
C GLY A 301 1.84 21.82 -18.75
N ASN A 302 2.16 21.73 -17.45
CA ASN A 302 1.43 21.03 -16.38
C ASN A 302 -0.02 21.51 -16.19
N MET A 303 -0.96 21.13 -17.06
CA MET A 303 -2.39 21.23 -16.77
C MET A 303 -3.19 20.28 -17.65
N TYR A 304 -3.73 19.21 -17.06
CA TYR A 304 -4.73 18.36 -17.70
C TYR A 304 -6.12 18.80 -17.26
N ILE A 305 -6.94 19.21 -18.21
CA ILE A 305 -8.39 19.35 -18.03
C ILE A 305 -8.98 18.07 -18.65
N LEU A 306 -9.55 17.20 -17.82
CA LEU A 306 -10.40 16.12 -18.31
C LEU A 306 -11.74 16.72 -18.76
N PRO A 307 -12.32 16.26 -19.88
CA PRO A 307 -13.65 16.69 -20.34
C PRO A 307 -14.78 16.26 -19.39
#